data_AF-A0A1Y5EYX9-F1
#
_entry.id   AF-A0A1Y5EYX9-F1
#
_cell.length_a   1.000
_cell.length_b   1.000
_cell.length_c   1.000
_cell.angle_alpha   90.00
_cell.angle_beta   90.00
_cell.angle_gamma   90.00
#
_symmetry.space_group_name_H-M   'P 1'
#
loop_
_entity.id
_entity.type
_entity.pdbx_description
1 polymer ?
#
loop_
_entity_poly.entity_id
_entity_poly.type
_entity_poly.pdbx_seq_one_letter_code
_entity_poly.pdbx_strand_id
1 'polypeptide(L)'
;MMKFADKLSFLQGAGQLSSVGKWFAILVGILCLVWSALGIYWSNEPAQFDVVSAAKQQAEQRGYLNNSKKLVVGYTTANTLYAMVDTLLEKPGGFLNNDIMPPGVFMDNIPAWEFGVLVQVRDMSRALRKDFSRSQSQSTEDSNLKVVEPQFNFDNNSWALPSSEGEYRRGNDELLKYLDRLAVRGDAGAQFYARSDNLQNWL
;
A
#
# COMPACT_ATOMS: atom_id res chain seq x y z
N MET A 1 51.37 -9.98 11.84
CA MET A 1 50.83 -9.04 10.84
C MET A 1 50.41 -9.80 9.59
N MET A 2 49.26 -10.47 9.63
CA MET A 2 48.85 -11.44 8.59
C MET A 2 47.38 -11.18 8.23
N LYS A 3 47.05 -10.07 7.55
CA LYS A 3 45.62 -9.72 7.33
C LYS A 3 45.24 -9.00 6.03
N PHE A 4 46.13 -8.82 5.05
CA PHE A 4 45.74 -8.22 3.76
C PHE A 4 46.15 -9.04 2.53
N ALA A 5 47.34 -9.66 2.54
CA ALA A 5 47.79 -10.52 1.44
C ALA A 5 46.90 -11.76 1.24
N ASP A 6 46.40 -12.37 2.32
CA ASP A 6 45.48 -13.52 2.24
C ASP A 6 44.07 -13.16 1.73
N LYS A 7 43.69 -11.87 1.71
CA LYS A 7 42.43 -11.45 1.06
C LYS A 7 42.58 -11.30 -0.46
N LEU A 8 43.81 -11.14 -0.96
CA LEU A 8 44.13 -11.09 -2.38
C LEU A 8 44.31 -12.49 -3.01
N SER A 9 44.52 -13.55 -2.21
CA SER A 9 44.60 -14.93 -2.73
C SER A 9 43.26 -15.44 -3.27
N PHE A 10 42.13 -14.91 -2.77
CA PHE A 10 40.80 -15.14 -3.35
C PHE A 10 40.71 -14.69 -4.82
N LEU A 11 41.38 -13.59 -5.17
CA LEU A 11 41.46 -13.09 -6.56
C LEU A 11 42.43 -13.94 -7.41
N GLN A 12 43.43 -14.59 -6.81
CA GLN A 12 44.32 -15.52 -7.53
C GLN A 12 43.60 -16.83 -7.91
N GLY A 13 42.65 -17.30 -7.09
CA GLY A 13 41.78 -18.45 -7.41
C GLY A 13 40.86 -18.20 -8.60
N ALA A 14 40.48 -16.95 -8.87
CA ALA A 14 39.67 -16.57 -10.05
C ALA A 14 40.39 -16.86 -11.38
N GLY A 15 41.73 -16.91 -11.38
CA GLY A 15 42.55 -17.26 -12.53
C GLY A 15 42.51 -18.74 -12.92
N GLN A 16 42.13 -19.64 -11.99
CA GLN A 16 42.06 -21.09 -12.19
C GLN A 16 40.69 -21.61 -12.64
N LEU A 17 39.68 -20.74 -12.77
CA LEU A 17 38.37 -21.16 -13.30
C LEU A 17 38.44 -21.45 -14.81
N SER A 18 37.74 -22.50 -15.23
CA SER A 18 37.46 -22.76 -16.64
C SER A 18 36.79 -21.53 -17.29
N SER A 19 36.91 -21.38 -18.60
CA SER A 19 36.27 -20.26 -19.32
C SER A 19 34.77 -20.15 -19.00
N VAL A 20 34.09 -21.29 -18.80
CA VAL A 20 32.68 -21.36 -18.36
C VAL A 20 32.50 -20.79 -16.95
N GLY A 21 33.38 -21.12 -16.01
CA GLY A 21 33.33 -20.59 -14.65
C GLY A 21 33.54 -19.07 -14.57
N LYS A 22 34.38 -18.51 -15.45
CA LYS A 22 34.58 -17.05 -15.56
C LYS A 22 33.30 -16.35 -16.03
N TRP A 23 32.65 -16.87 -17.07
CA TRP A 23 31.37 -16.33 -17.56
C TRP A 23 30.26 -16.44 -16.52
N PHE A 24 30.17 -17.55 -15.80
CA PHE A 24 29.22 -17.72 -14.71
C PHE A 24 29.44 -16.70 -13.59
N ALA A 25 30.69 -16.49 -13.17
CA ALA A 25 31.03 -15.50 -12.14
C ALA A 25 30.67 -14.07 -12.58
N ILE A 26 30.92 -13.72 -13.85
CA ILE A 26 30.52 -12.42 -14.41
C ILE A 26 28.99 -12.26 -14.38
N LEU A 27 28.23 -13.29 -14.80
CA LEU A 27 26.77 -13.27 -14.79
C LEU A 27 26.22 -13.05 -13.37
N VAL A 28 26.71 -13.81 -12.38
CA VAL A 28 26.33 -13.64 -10.97
C VAL A 28 26.69 -12.24 -10.48
N GLY A 29 27.89 -11.74 -10.82
CA GLY A 29 28.31 -10.38 -10.47
C GLY A 29 27.37 -9.31 -11.02
N ILE A 30 26.94 -9.43 -12.28
CA ILE A 30 25.97 -8.51 -12.89
C ILE A 30 24.61 -8.62 -12.20
N LEU A 31 24.12 -9.83 -11.93
CA LEU A 31 22.84 -10.02 -11.22
C LEU A 31 22.86 -9.38 -9.82
N CYS A 32 23.94 -9.58 -9.07
CA CYS A 32 24.11 -8.92 -7.77
C CYS A 32 24.09 -7.40 -7.89
N LEU A 33 24.79 -6.83 -8.88
CA LEU A 33 24.78 -5.38 -9.11
C LEU A 33 23.37 -4.86 -9.45
N VAL A 34 22.63 -5.57 -10.29
CA VAL A 34 21.25 -5.21 -10.65
C VAL A 34 20.33 -5.28 -9.43
N TRP A 35 20.39 -6.36 -8.65
CA TRP A 35 19.57 -6.50 -7.44
C TRP A 35 19.92 -5.46 -6.37
N SER A 36 21.20 -5.13 -6.18
CA SER A 36 21.60 -4.06 -5.27
C SER A 36 21.08 -2.70 -5.74
N ALA A 37 21.17 -2.39 -7.03
CA ALA A 37 20.65 -1.14 -7.58
C ALA A 37 19.12 -1.03 -7.42
N LEU A 38 18.39 -2.11 -7.71
CA LEU A 38 16.94 -2.17 -7.51
C LEU A 38 16.57 -2.07 -6.03
N GLY A 39 17.27 -2.78 -5.14
CA GLY A 39 17.03 -2.72 -3.70
C GLY A 39 17.24 -1.31 -3.13
N ILE A 40 18.28 -0.61 -3.57
CA ILE A 40 18.52 0.80 -3.19
C ILE A 40 17.39 1.70 -3.71
N TYR A 41 16.94 1.51 -4.95
CA TYR A 41 15.87 2.31 -5.53
C TYR A 41 14.53 2.07 -4.82
N TRP A 42 14.18 0.81 -4.58
CA TRP A 42 12.93 0.42 -3.92
C TRP A 42 12.93 0.73 -2.42
N SER A 43 14.09 0.85 -1.77
CA SER A 43 14.20 1.15 -0.33
C SER A 43 13.77 2.58 0.05
N ASN A 44 13.39 3.43 -0.91
CA ASN A 44 12.94 4.79 -0.63
C ASN A 44 11.47 4.82 -0.24
N GLU A 45 11.18 5.36 0.94
CA GLU A 45 9.81 5.58 1.40
C GLU A 45 9.06 6.54 0.44
N PRO A 46 7.79 6.27 0.11
CA PRO A 46 6.96 7.20 -0.64
C PRO A 46 6.88 8.59 0.01
N ALA A 47 6.77 9.63 -0.81
CA ALA A 47 6.61 10.98 -0.31
C ALA A 47 5.27 11.16 0.42
N GLN A 48 5.28 11.99 1.46
CA GLN A 48 4.04 12.42 2.11
C GLN A 48 3.18 13.23 1.14
N PHE A 49 1.86 13.10 1.27
CA PHE A 49 0.90 13.83 0.45
C PHE A 49 -0.04 14.69 1.30
N ASP A 50 -0.48 15.83 0.75
CA ASP A 50 -1.51 16.64 1.37
C ASP A 50 -2.88 15.97 1.17
N VAL A 51 -3.49 15.52 2.27
CA VAL A 51 -4.74 14.76 2.25
C VAL A 51 -5.90 15.54 1.62
N VAL A 52 -5.93 16.86 1.79
CA VAL A 52 -7.00 17.70 1.25
C VAL A 52 -6.85 17.86 -0.26
N SER A 53 -5.63 18.09 -0.74
CA SER A 53 -5.33 18.23 -2.17
C SER A 53 -5.56 16.91 -2.90
N ALA A 54 -5.11 15.78 -2.35
CA ALA A 54 -5.38 14.46 -2.90
C ALA A 54 -6.88 14.18 -3.01
N ALA A 55 -7.65 14.51 -1.96
CA ALA A 55 -9.11 14.33 -1.97
C ALA A 55 -9.81 15.24 -2.99
N LYS A 56 -9.34 16.48 -3.18
CA LYS A 56 -9.88 17.37 -4.21
C LYS A 56 -9.56 16.86 -5.61
N GLN A 57 -8.32 16.42 -5.85
CA GLN A 57 -7.92 15.87 -7.13
C GLN A 57 -8.77 14.64 -7.49
N GLN A 58 -8.97 13.72 -6.54
CA GLN A 58 -9.83 12.55 -6.76
C GLN A 58 -11.27 12.97 -7.07
N ALA A 59 -11.81 13.88 -6.28
CA ALA A 59 -13.16 14.40 -6.49
C ALA A 59 -13.35 15.11 -7.84
N GLU A 60 -12.34 15.82 -8.35
CA GLU A 60 -12.34 16.42 -9.69
C GLU A 60 -12.30 15.34 -10.77
N GLN A 61 -11.40 14.37 -10.66
CA GLN A 61 -11.28 13.25 -11.61
C GLN A 61 -12.58 12.44 -11.71
N ARG A 62 -13.32 12.33 -10.60
CA ARG A 62 -14.60 11.60 -10.55
C ARG A 62 -15.83 12.48 -10.83
N GLY A 63 -15.62 13.74 -11.22
CA GLY A 63 -16.71 14.64 -11.62
C GLY A 63 -17.61 15.11 -10.48
N TYR A 64 -17.17 14.99 -9.23
CA TYR A 64 -17.92 15.47 -8.06
C TYR A 64 -17.76 16.97 -7.84
N LEU A 65 -16.56 17.53 -8.05
CA LEU A 65 -16.27 18.93 -7.71
C LEU A 65 -16.80 19.96 -8.72
N ASN A 66 -17.53 19.58 -9.79
CA ASN A 66 -18.14 20.44 -10.82
C ASN A 66 -18.59 21.85 -10.31
N ASN A 67 -17.64 22.80 -10.19
CA ASN A 67 -17.73 24.13 -9.58
C ASN A 67 -17.96 24.25 -8.04
N SER A 68 -18.09 23.16 -7.29
CA SER A 68 -18.05 23.20 -5.82
C SER A 68 -16.59 23.30 -5.34
N LYS A 69 -16.30 24.12 -4.33
CA LYS A 69 -14.97 24.14 -3.66
C LYS A 69 -14.92 23.28 -2.40
N LYS A 70 -16.05 22.67 -2.01
CA LYS A 70 -16.21 21.98 -0.72
C LYS A 70 -16.50 20.50 -0.93
N LEU A 71 -15.66 19.69 -0.30
CA LEU A 71 -15.87 18.25 -0.17
C LEU A 71 -16.99 17.96 0.83
N VAL A 72 -17.75 16.87 0.61
CA VAL A 72 -18.70 16.39 1.62
C VAL A 72 -17.96 15.88 2.85
N VAL A 73 -18.64 15.90 4.00
CA VAL A 73 -18.09 15.39 5.26
C VAL A 73 -17.68 13.93 5.08
N GLY A 74 -16.49 13.57 5.57
CA GLY A 74 -15.95 12.22 5.45
C GLY A 74 -15.23 11.90 4.14
N TYR A 75 -15.41 12.70 3.08
CA TYR A 75 -14.79 12.43 1.78
C TYR A 75 -13.25 12.44 1.88
N THR A 76 -12.68 13.45 2.54
CA THR A 76 -11.24 13.52 2.74
C THR A 76 -10.72 12.29 3.49
N THR A 77 -11.39 11.89 4.57
CA THR A 77 -11.04 10.70 5.36
C THR A 77 -11.06 9.43 4.51
N ALA A 78 -12.17 9.15 3.82
CA ALA A 78 -12.27 7.97 2.96
C ALA A 78 -11.29 8.00 1.78
N ASN A 79 -11.01 9.19 1.22
CA ASN A 79 -10.00 9.32 0.18
C ASN A 79 -8.58 9.12 0.69
N THR A 80 -8.26 9.54 1.92
CA THR A 80 -6.97 9.25 2.54
C THR A 80 -6.76 7.75 2.68
N LEU A 81 -7.80 7.01 3.08
CA LEU A 81 -7.74 5.54 3.12
C LEU A 81 -7.44 4.94 1.73
N TYR A 82 -8.14 5.41 0.69
CA TYR A 82 -7.88 5.02 -0.69
C TYR A 82 -6.42 5.30 -1.09
N ALA A 83 -5.95 6.53 -0.86
CA ALA A 83 -4.61 6.98 -1.23
C ALA A 83 -3.50 6.23 -0.49
N MET A 84 -3.71 5.85 0.78
CA MET A 84 -2.74 5.02 1.52
C MET A 84 -2.57 3.64 0.88
N VAL A 85 -3.67 2.98 0.52
CA VAL A 85 -3.62 1.67 -0.14
C VAL A 85 -3.09 1.78 -1.57
N ASP A 86 -3.48 2.83 -2.29
CA ASP A 86 -2.97 3.10 -3.65
C ASP A 86 -1.45 3.31 -3.61
N THR A 87 -0.96 4.13 -2.68
CA THR A 87 0.48 4.35 -2.46
C THR A 87 1.20 3.07 -2.04
N LEU A 88 0.58 2.26 -1.17
CA LEU A 88 1.11 0.96 -0.74
C LEU A 88 1.34 0.01 -1.92
N LEU A 89 0.41 -0.01 -2.88
CA LEU A 89 0.45 -0.90 -4.04
C LEU A 89 1.29 -0.37 -5.20
N GLU A 90 1.31 0.95 -5.41
CA GLU A 90 1.90 1.58 -6.60
C GLU A 90 3.31 2.17 -6.37
N LYS A 91 3.82 2.14 -5.13
CA LYS A 91 5.20 2.57 -4.84
C LYS A 91 6.23 1.75 -5.64
N PRO A 92 7.47 2.27 -5.82
CA PRO A 92 8.52 1.52 -6.49
C PRO A 92 8.72 0.11 -5.90
N GLY A 93 8.67 -0.90 -6.76
CA GLY A 93 8.73 -2.30 -6.36
C GLY A 93 7.38 -2.97 -6.10
N GLY A 94 6.28 -2.21 -6.07
CA GLY A 94 4.96 -2.76 -5.75
C GLY A 94 4.86 -3.11 -4.27
N PHE A 95 4.01 -4.07 -3.91
CA PHE A 95 3.92 -4.59 -2.55
C PHE A 95 5.00 -5.65 -2.32
N LEU A 96 5.93 -5.43 -1.38
CA LEU A 96 7.13 -6.24 -1.22
C LEU A 96 7.03 -7.23 -0.05
N ASN A 97 6.08 -7.07 0.87
CA ASN A 97 5.98 -7.91 2.07
C ASN A 97 5.73 -9.40 1.76
N ASN A 98 5.09 -9.73 0.63
CA ASN A 98 4.87 -11.10 0.17
C ASN A 98 5.86 -11.53 -0.95
N ASP A 99 6.91 -10.76 -1.21
CA ASP A 99 7.88 -11.10 -2.26
C ASP A 99 8.64 -12.40 -1.96
N ILE A 100 8.77 -13.23 -2.98
CA ILE A 100 9.56 -14.48 -2.94
C ILE A 100 10.85 -14.41 -3.76
N MET A 101 11.12 -13.28 -4.42
CA MET A 101 12.28 -13.08 -5.29
C MET A 101 13.18 -11.92 -4.85
N PRO A 102 14.47 -11.92 -5.17
CA PRO A 102 15.34 -10.77 -4.98
C PRO A 102 14.96 -9.57 -5.88
N PRO A 103 15.20 -8.33 -5.42
CA PRO A 103 15.82 -7.96 -4.14
C PRO A 103 14.88 -7.99 -2.93
N GLY A 104 13.55 -8.12 -3.10
CA GLY A 104 12.55 -7.98 -2.03
C GLY A 104 12.84 -8.84 -0.79
N VAL A 105 13.25 -10.09 -0.98
CA VAL A 105 13.61 -11.03 0.11
C VAL A 105 14.79 -10.56 1.00
N PHE A 106 15.59 -9.60 0.53
CA PHE A 106 16.73 -9.04 1.27
C PHE A 106 16.43 -7.65 1.85
N MET A 107 15.24 -7.12 1.63
CA MET A 107 14.84 -5.79 2.08
C MET A 107 14.07 -5.88 3.39
N ASP A 108 14.34 -4.96 4.31
CA ASP A 108 13.72 -4.90 5.64
C ASP A 108 12.92 -3.60 5.87
N ASN A 109 13.48 -2.46 5.45
CA ASN A 109 12.92 -1.14 5.71
C ASN A 109 11.52 -0.96 5.11
N ILE A 110 11.36 -1.27 3.83
CA ILE A 110 10.10 -1.05 3.12
C ILE A 110 9.02 -2.05 3.55
N PRO A 111 9.28 -3.37 3.66
CA PRO A 111 8.30 -4.30 4.24
C PRO A 111 7.84 -3.90 5.66
N ALA A 112 8.74 -3.37 6.50
CA ALA A 112 8.36 -2.86 7.81
C ALA A 112 7.46 -1.60 7.73
N TRP A 113 7.76 -0.69 6.81
CA TRP A 113 6.89 0.46 6.51
C TRP A 113 5.51 0.02 5.99
N GLU A 114 5.47 -0.94 5.08
CA GLU A 114 4.23 -1.50 4.53
C GLU A 114 3.34 -2.08 5.62
N PHE A 115 3.93 -2.80 6.58
CA PHE A 115 3.20 -3.31 7.74
C PHE A 115 2.57 -2.19 8.57
N GLY A 116 3.31 -1.10 8.81
CA GLY A 116 2.78 0.08 9.50
C GLY A 116 1.58 0.71 8.78
N VAL A 117 1.68 0.88 7.46
CA VAL A 117 0.57 1.37 6.63
C VAL A 117 -0.63 0.42 6.68
N LEU A 118 -0.39 -0.90 6.61
CA LEU A 118 -1.46 -1.90 6.66
C LEU A 118 -2.23 -1.88 7.98
N VAL A 119 -1.55 -1.70 9.12
CA VAL A 119 -2.22 -1.54 10.42
C VAL A 119 -3.16 -0.33 10.37
N GLN A 120 -2.68 0.82 9.90
CA GLN A 120 -3.50 2.03 9.78
C GLN A 120 -4.69 1.84 8.83
N VAL A 121 -4.49 1.17 7.68
CA VAL A 121 -5.54 0.86 6.71
C VAL A 121 -6.61 -0.05 7.33
N ARG A 122 -6.21 -1.08 8.08
CA ARG A 122 -7.11 -2.03 8.74
C ARG A 122 -7.97 -1.36 9.81
N ASP A 123 -7.35 -0.55 10.66
CA ASP A 123 -8.07 0.15 11.73
C ASP A 123 -9.02 1.22 11.17
N MET A 124 -8.56 1.98 10.17
CA MET A 124 -9.36 3.02 9.55
C MET A 124 -10.54 2.46 8.74
N SER A 125 -10.35 1.35 8.02
CA SER A 125 -11.44 0.70 7.27
C SER A 125 -12.49 0.10 8.20
N ARG A 126 -12.07 -0.48 9.31
CA ARG A 126 -12.98 -0.94 10.37
C ARG A 126 -13.78 0.22 10.95
N ALA A 127 -13.13 1.32 11.33
CA ALA A 127 -13.81 2.49 11.88
C ALA A 127 -14.80 3.10 10.85
N LEU A 128 -14.41 3.14 9.56
CA LEU A 128 -15.27 3.63 8.49
C LEU A 128 -16.55 2.79 8.36
N ARG A 129 -16.42 1.46 8.37
CA ARG A 129 -17.55 0.53 8.26
C ARG A 129 -18.41 0.51 9.53
N LYS A 130 -17.79 0.51 10.72
CA LYS A 130 -18.49 0.27 11.99
C LYS A 130 -19.08 1.54 12.60
N ASP A 131 -18.33 2.63 12.58
CA ASP A 131 -18.67 3.83 13.35
C ASP A 131 -19.07 4.99 12.44
N PHE A 132 -18.31 5.26 11.37
CA PHE A 132 -18.54 6.46 10.57
C PHE A 132 -19.64 6.34 9.50
N SER A 133 -19.93 5.14 8.99
CA SER A 133 -20.97 4.97 7.95
C SER A 133 -22.35 4.58 8.48
N ARG A 134 -22.50 4.41 9.79
CA ARG A 134 -23.73 3.93 10.43
C ARG A 134 -24.36 4.97 11.34
N SER A 135 -25.69 5.11 11.25
CA SER A 135 -26.47 5.83 12.26
C SER A 135 -26.69 4.92 13.47
N GLN A 136 -26.69 5.48 14.68
CA GLN A 136 -26.91 4.73 15.94
C GLN A 136 -28.19 3.87 15.94
N SER A 137 -29.25 4.31 15.27
CA SER A 137 -30.53 3.59 15.19
C SER A 137 -30.64 2.64 13.99
N GLN A 138 -29.66 2.65 13.09
CA GLN A 138 -29.67 1.85 11.86
C GLN A 138 -28.60 0.76 11.91
N SER A 139 -29.05 -0.49 11.85
CA SER A 139 -28.16 -1.66 11.83
C SER A 139 -27.60 -1.99 10.44
N THR A 140 -28.05 -1.27 9.40
CA THR A 140 -27.63 -1.53 8.02
C THR A 140 -26.23 -0.99 7.76
N GLU A 141 -25.31 -1.88 7.41
CA GLU A 141 -23.95 -1.54 7.00
C GLU A 141 -23.92 -1.05 5.56
N ASP A 142 -22.96 -0.18 5.23
CA ASP A 142 -22.74 0.21 3.83
C ASP A 142 -22.25 -1.00 3.00
N SER A 143 -22.87 -1.19 1.83
CA SER A 143 -22.62 -2.36 0.98
C SER A 143 -21.19 -2.42 0.43
N ASN A 144 -20.58 -1.28 0.14
CA ASN A 144 -19.20 -1.22 -0.35
C ASN A 144 -18.23 -1.44 0.82
N LEU A 145 -18.44 -0.76 1.95
CA LEU A 145 -17.56 -0.90 3.12
C LEU A 145 -17.58 -2.30 3.75
N LYS A 146 -18.69 -3.03 3.60
CA LYS A 146 -18.79 -4.45 3.94
C LYS A 146 -17.79 -5.32 3.17
N VAL A 147 -17.39 -4.91 1.97
CA VAL A 147 -16.34 -5.56 1.17
C VAL A 147 -14.97 -4.97 1.50
N VAL A 148 -14.84 -3.64 1.63
CA VAL A 148 -13.56 -2.96 1.88
C VAL A 148 -12.81 -3.53 3.09
N GLU A 149 -13.47 -3.62 4.26
CA GLU A 149 -12.78 -4.05 5.49
C GLU A 149 -12.21 -5.48 5.37
N PRO A 150 -12.98 -6.52 4.97
CA PRO A 150 -12.41 -7.85 4.77
C PRO A 150 -11.22 -7.89 3.81
N GLN A 151 -11.27 -7.13 2.71
CA GLN A 151 -10.18 -7.12 1.74
C GLN A 151 -8.90 -6.52 2.29
N PHE A 152 -8.99 -5.41 3.03
CA PHE A 152 -7.82 -4.82 3.68
C PHE A 152 -7.31 -5.65 4.87
N ASN A 153 -8.15 -6.52 5.43
CA ASN A 153 -7.77 -7.48 6.47
C ASN A 153 -7.30 -8.83 5.91
N PHE A 154 -7.19 -8.98 4.59
CA PHE A 154 -6.63 -10.17 3.98
C PHE A 154 -5.15 -10.37 4.37
N ASP A 155 -4.71 -11.63 4.36
CA ASP A 155 -3.34 -12.03 4.70
C ASP A 155 -2.34 -11.27 3.83
N ASN A 156 -1.36 -10.63 4.47
CA ASN A 156 -0.34 -9.83 3.79
C ASN A 156 0.84 -10.66 3.28
N ASN A 157 0.87 -11.97 3.50
CA ASN A 157 1.92 -12.88 3.05
C ASN A 157 1.50 -13.74 1.84
N SER A 158 0.27 -13.60 1.35
CA SER A 158 -0.21 -14.39 0.21
C SER A 158 0.32 -13.82 -1.11
N TRP A 159 1.27 -14.51 -1.74
CA TRP A 159 1.83 -14.13 -3.05
C TRP A 159 1.09 -14.72 -4.25
N ALA A 160 0.37 -15.83 -4.03
CA ALA A 160 -0.28 -16.61 -5.08
C ALA A 160 -1.78 -16.26 -5.20
N LEU A 161 -2.68 -17.22 -5.45
CA LEU A 161 -4.10 -16.94 -5.63
C LEU A 161 -4.93 -17.32 -4.39
N PRO A 162 -5.71 -16.38 -3.79
CA PRO A 162 -5.73 -14.94 -4.10
C PRO A 162 -4.49 -14.21 -3.56
N SER A 163 -4.02 -13.18 -4.28
CA SER A 163 -2.84 -12.40 -3.88
C SER A 163 -3.25 -11.24 -3.00
N SER A 164 -2.38 -10.85 -2.07
CA SER A 164 -2.59 -9.70 -1.18
C SER A 164 -2.96 -8.45 -1.97
N GLU A 165 -2.19 -8.16 -3.04
CA GLU A 165 -2.34 -7.01 -3.90
C GLU A 165 -3.67 -7.03 -4.65
N GLY A 166 -4.11 -8.21 -5.10
CA GLY A 166 -5.38 -8.39 -5.78
C GLY A 166 -6.55 -8.07 -4.85
N GLU A 167 -6.52 -8.59 -3.62
CA GLU A 167 -7.55 -8.30 -2.63
C GLU A 167 -7.53 -6.83 -2.21
N TYR A 168 -6.36 -6.23 -1.96
CA TYR A 168 -6.24 -4.81 -1.61
C TYR A 168 -6.73 -3.90 -2.74
N ARG A 169 -6.41 -4.21 -4.01
CA ARG A 169 -6.91 -3.46 -5.16
C ARG A 169 -8.43 -3.55 -5.26
N ARG A 170 -9.00 -4.74 -5.03
CA ARG A 170 -10.45 -4.94 -4.97
C ARG A 170 -11.11 -4.15 -3.82
N GLY A 171 -10.45 -4.05 -2.67
CA GLY A 171 -10.88 -3.18 -1.59
C GLY A 171 -10.90 -1.71 -2.00
N ASN A 172 -9.86 -1.23 -2.69
CA ASN A 172 -9.79 0.13 -3.21
C ASN A 172 -10.89 0.43 -4.25
N ASP A 173 -11.17 -0.52 -5.14
CA ASP A 173 -12.25 -0.38 -6.14
C ASP A 173 -13.63 -0.21 -5.48
N GLU A 174 -13.88 -0.92 -4.37
CA GLU A 174 -15.12 -0.76 -3.60
C GLU A 174 -15.14 0.54 -2.80
N LEU A 175 -13.99 0.96 -2.25
CA LEU A 175 -13.87 2.24 -1.55
C LEU A 175 -14.12 3.44 -2.47
N LEU A 176 -13.69 3.33 -3.73
CA LEU A 176 -14.01 4.28 -4.78
C LEU A 176 -15.53 4.38 -5.01
N LYS A 177 -16.24 3.24 -5.11
CA LYS A 177 -17.71 3.25 -5.22
C LYS A 177 -18.38 3.88 -3.99
N TYR A 178 -17.84 3.65 -2.80
CA TYR A 178 -18.29 4.33 -1.59
C TYR A 178 -18.11 5.85 -1.69
N LEU A 179 -16.96 6.34 -2.18
CA LEU A 179 -16.71 7.77 -2.40
C LEU A 179 -17.69 8.39 -3.40
N ASP A 180 -18.02 7.69 -4.50
CA ASP A 180 -19.02 8.15 -5.47
C ASP A 180 -20.40 8.28 -4.82
N ARG A 181 -20.79 7.30 -4.02
CA ARG A 181 -22.06 7.33 -3.29
C ARG A 181 -22.08 8.37 -2.19
N LEU A 182 -20.96 8.63 -1.52
CA LEU A 182 -20.83 9.65 -0.48
C LEU A 182 -20.99 11.06 -1.08
N ALA A 183 -20.54 11.25 -2.32
CA ALA A 183 -20.71 12.48 -3.08
C ALA A 183 -22.19 12.76 -3.48
N VAL A 184 -23.06 11.75 -3.51
CA VAL A 184 -24.49 11.91 -3.81
C VAL A 184 -25.23 12.44 -2.58
N ARG A 185 -25.96 13.54 -2.73
CA ARG A 185 -26.80 14.10 -1.65
C ARG A 185 -28.12 13.36 -1.51
N GLY A 186 -28.57 13.19 -0.27
CA GLY A 186 -29.87 12.60 0.08
C GLY A 186 -29.81 11.11 0.43
N ASP A 187 -30.97 10.49 0.59
CA ASP A 187 -31.11 9.13 1.14
C ASP A 187 -30.58 8.02 0.23
N ALA A 188 -30.36 8.32 -1.06
CA ALA A 188 -29.76 7.39 -2.02
C ALA A 188 -28.22 7.33 -1.91
N GLY A 189 -27.59 8.32 -1.26
CA GLY A 189 -26.15 8.40 -1.07
C GLY A 189 -25.65 7.62 0.13
N ALA A 190 -24.35 7.33 0.15
CA ALA A 190 -23.69 6.88 1.37
C ALA A 190 -23.59 8.04 2.36
N GLN A 191 -23.59 7.75 3.66
CA GLN A 191 -23.53 8.75 4.71
C GLN A 191 -22.23 8.62 5.50
N PHE A 192 -21.75 9.74 6.02
CA PHE A 192 -20.64 9.79 6.97
C PHE A 192 -21.06 10.62 8.19
N TYR A 193 -21.10 9.96 9.35
CA TYR A 193 -21.52 10.54 10.63
C TYR A 193 -20.29 10.99 11.43
N ALA A 194 -19.94 12.27 11.29
CA ALA A 194 -18.87 12.92 12.06
C ALA A 194 -19.33 13.33 13.47
N ARG A 195 -19.77 12.34 14.26
CA ARG A 195 -20.23 12.53 15.64
C ARG A 195 -19.10 12.28 16.63
N SER A 196 -19.15 12.93 17.80
CA SER A 196 -18.11 12.84 18.81
C SER A 196 -17.94 11.43 19.41
N ASP A 197 -19.04 10.67 19.54
CA ASP A 197 -19.01 9.27 20.00
C ASP A 197 -18.32 8.35 18.98
N ASN A 198 -18.60 8.53 17.69
CA ASN A 198 -17.92 7.80 16.62
C ASN A 198 -16.42 8.12 16.61
N LEU A 199 -16.04 9.39 16.81
CA LEU A 199 -14.62 9.78 16.91
C LEU A 199 -13.96 9.19 18.17
N GLN A 200 -14.65 9.21 19.31
CA GLN A 200 -14.14 8.65 20.57
C GLN A 200 -13.93 7.14 20.49
N ASN A 201 -14.78 6.42 19.77
CA ASN A 201 -14.59 4.97 19.57
C ASN A 201 -13.36 4.64 18.70
N TRP A 202 -12.93 5.59 17.86
CA TRP A 202 -11.83 5.39 16.92
C TRP A 202 -10.46 5.80 17.48
N LEU A 203 -10.39 6.89 18.28
CA LEU A 203 -9.17 7.43 18.89
C LEU A 203 -8.79 6.72 20.20
#